data_AF-A0A3C1BJH3-F1
#
_entry.id   AF-A0A3C1BJH3-F1
#
_cell.length_a   1.000
_cell.length_b   1.000
_cell.length_c   1.000
_cell.angle_alpha   90.00
_cell.angle_beta   90.00
_cell.angle_gamma   90.00
#
_symmetry.space_group_name_H-M   'P 1'
#
loop_
_entity.id
_entity.type
_entity.pdbx_description
1 polymer ?
#
loop_
_entity_poly.entity_id
_entity_poly.type
_entity_poly.pdbx_seq_one_letter_code
_entity_poly.pdbx_strand_id
1 'polypeptide(L)'
;MKTITPSKQISQPITFICLLLLLSFNSKSQNIQPYKAREITSYRAKAIPVNSSTNKSNAAAQSNSDLSYFIGTYQIWVPGTSYTTPDYSNNQLIIHNSAGTGLFPGGIKINANGTYIWNSSWDKKIIRGKWRTTNNKNYPIELVKAQEGKDWKTGSSNTAGVSIIIWDGYTWYNGKKIK
;
A
#
# COMPACT_ATOMS: atom_id res chain seq x y z
N MET A 1 -50.93 18.77 -46.60
CA MET A 1 -49.91 19.63 -45.97
C MET A 1 -50.49 20.23 -44.71
N LYS A 2 -49.94 19.92 -43.53
CA LYS A 2 -50.44 20.35 -42.22
C LYS A 2 -49.39 21.28 -41.59
N THR A 3 -49.73 22.55 -41.45
CA THR A 3 -48.89 23.60 -40.88
C THR A 3 -48.90 23.49 -39.34
N ILE A 4 -47.71 23.46 -38.74
CA ILE A 4 -47.52 23.44 -37.28
C ILE A 4 -46.98 24.80 -36.85
N THR A 5 -47.71 25.48 -35.97
CA THR A 5 -47.34 26.78 -35.38
C THR A 5 -46.50 26.56 -34.11
N PRO A 6 -45.39 27.30 -33.90
CA PRO A 6 -44.57 27.12 -32.70
C PRO A 6 -45.15 27.83 -31.47
N SER A 7 -45.10 27.12 -30.35
CA SER A 7 -45.51 27.58 -29.00
C SER A 7 -44.45 28.47 -28.37
N LYS A 8 -44.89 29.57 -27.75
CA LYS A 8 -44.07 30.63 -27.15
C LYS A 8 -43.74 30.27 -25.70
N GLN A 9 -42.45 30.09 -25.40
CA GLN A 9 -41.97 29.71 -24.07
C GLN A 9 -41.82 30.96 -23.17
N ILE A 10 -42.54 30.99 -22.05
CA ILE A 10 -42.51 32.09 -21.07
C ILE A 10 -41.54 31.71 -19.94
N SER A 11 -40.46 32.49 -19.80
CA SER A 11 -39.48 32.40 -18.72
C SER A 11 -39.96 33.17 -17.50
N GLN A 12 -40.07 32.52 -16.34
CA GLN A 12 -40.33 33.15 -15.04
C GLN A 12 -39.04 33.16 -14.21
N PRO A 13 -38.71 34.26 -13.49
CA PRO A 13 -37.50 34.35 -12.69
C PRO A 13 -37.66 33.59 -11.36
N ILE A 14 -36.69 32.71 -11.06
CA ILE A 14 -36.60 31.99 -9.78
C ILE A 14 -35.88 32.88 -8.78
N THR A 15 -36.61 33.37 -7.78
CA THR A 15 -36.05 34.15 -6.66
C THR A 15 -35.47 33.19 -5.61
N PHE A 16 -34.16 33.24 -5.42
CA PHE A 16 -33.43 32.47 -4.41
C PHE A 16 -33.43 33.23 -3.07
N ILE A 17 -34.18 32.76 -2.08
CA ILE A 17 -34.17 33.29 -0.71
C ILE A 17 -33.07 32.57 0.07
N CYS A 18 -32.02 33.31 0.45
CA CYS A 18 -30.92 32.81 1.26
C CYS A 18 -31.24 33.03 2.74
N LEU A 19 -31.61 31.97 3.45
CA LEU A 19 -31.91 32.01 4.89
C LEU A 19 -30.64 31.65 5.69
N LEU A 20 -29.97 32.65 6.26
CA LEU A 20 -28.83 32.47 7.17
C LEU A 20 -29.33 32.16 8.59
N LEU A 21 -29.19 30.90 9.02
CA LEU A 21 -29.38 30.45 10.40
C LEU A 21 -28.05 30.51 11.15
N LEU A 22 -27.90 31.48 12.05
CA LEU A 22 -26.80 31.58 13.00
C LEU A 22 -27.05 30.62 14.18
N LEU A 23 -26.33 29.50 14.22
CA LEU A 23 -26.30 28.59 15.38
C LEU A 23 -25.15 29.00 16.31
N SER A 24 -25.48 29.51 17.50
CA SER A 24 -24.52 29.82 18.55
C SER A 24 -24.20 28.54 19.35
N PHE A 25 -22.98 28.01 19.22
CA PHE A 25 -22.50 26.90 20.06
C PHE A 25 -21.87 27.44 21.35
N ASN A 26 -22.48 27.09 22.49
CA ASN A 26 -21.98 27.40 23.83
C ASN A 26 -21.08 26.25 24.31
N SER A 27 -19.78 26.33 24.06
CA SER A 27 -18.82 25.32 24.49
C SER A 27 -18.37 25.59 25.93
N LYS A 28 -18.79 24.74 26.88
CA LYS A 28 -18.25 24.71 28.25
C LYS A 28 -16.85 24.08 28.20
N SER A 29 -15.82 24.86 28.48
CA SER A 29 -14.44 24.37 28.62
C SER A 29 -14.34 23.44 29.83
N GLN A 30 -13.93 22.19 29.61
CA GLN A 30 -13.61 21.24 30.68
C GLN A 30 -12.12 21.38 31.03
N ASN A 31 -11.83 21.52 32.32
CA ASN A 31 -10.46 21.61 32.83
C ASN A 31 -9.81 20.22 32.75
N ILE A 32 -8.87 20.04 31.81
CA ILE A 32 -8.13 18.79 31.63
C ILE A 32 -6.88 18.83 32.52
N GLN A 33 -6.86 17.98 33.54
CA GLN A 33 -5.67 17.78 34.38
C GLN A 33 -4.56 17.09 33.57
N PRO A 34 -3.34 17.65 33.51
CA PRO A 34 -2.25 17.07 32.73
C PRO A 34 -1.78 15.73 33.34
N TYR A 35 -1.76 14.69 32.52
CA TYR A 35 -1.24 13.37 32.89
C TYR A 35 0.29 13.40 32.93
N LYS A 36 0.90 12.97 34.05
CA LYS A 36 2.36 12.83 34.17
C LYS A 36 2.85 11.67 33.30
N ALA A 37 3.64 11.98 32.27
CA ALA A 37 4.34 10.99 31.48
C ALA A 37 5.31 10.18 32.37
N ARG A 38 5.31 8.85 32.22
CA ARG A 38 6.31 7.97 32.83
C ARG A 38 7.55 7.95 31.94
N GLU A 39 8.73 8.07 32.55
CA GLU A 39 10.01 8.07 31.86
C GLU A 39 10.26 6.69 31.23
N ILE A 40 10.55 6.66 29.93
CA ILE A 40 10.85 5.44 29.18
C ILE A 40 12.37 5.28 29.17
N THR A 41 12.88 4.26 29.86
CA THR A 41 14.30 3.92 29.81
C THR A 41 14.63 3.28 28.45
N SER A 42 15.55 3.90 27.69
CA SER A 42 16.00 3.42 26.39
C SER A 42 16.56 1.99 26.47
N TYR A 43 15.92 1.05 25.79
CA TYR A 43 16.45 -0.30 25.64
C TYR A 43 17.69 -0.29 24.72
N ARG A 44 18.86 -0.59 25.28
CA ARG A 44 20.10 -0.78 24.52
C ARG A 44 20.14 -2.21 24.00
N ALA A 45 19.89 -2.40 22.70
CA ALA A 45 20.01 -3.71 22.07
C ALA A 45 21.45 -4.24 22.23
N LYS A 46 21.58 -5.48 22.73
CA LYS A 46 22.84 -6.20 22.84
C LYS A 46 23.29 -6.61 21.44
N ALA A 47 24.52 -6.29 21.05
CA ALA A 47 25.07 -6.66 19.74
C ALA A 47 25.10 -8.19 19.60
N ILE A 48 24.50 -8.70 18.53
CA ILE A 48 24.56 -10.12 18.15
C ILE A 48 25.85 -10.31 17.33
N PRO A 49 26.71 -11.30 17.64
CA PRO A 49 27.92 -11.55 16.86
C PRO A 49 27.55 -11.98 15.43
N VAL A 50 28.10 -11.28 14.44
CA VAL A 50 27.99 -11.62 13.02
C VAL A 50 28.92 -12.80 12.73
N ASN A 51 28.35 -13.97 12.56
CA ASN A 51 29.10 -15.16 12.16
C ASN A 51 29.06 -15.26 10.62
N SER A 52 30.10 -14.74 9.97
CA SER A 52 30.27 -14.81 8.51
C SER A 52 30.72 -16.21 8.10
N SER A 53 29.78 -17.14 7.93
CA SER A 53 30.06 -18.43 7.28
C SER A 53 29.86 -18.31 5.77
N THR A 54 30.97 -18.24 5.05
CA THR A 54 31.06 -18.42 3.59
C THR A 54 30.62 -19.84 3.23
N ASN A 55 29.36 -20.02 2.83
CA ASN A 55 28.91 -21.28 2.25
C ASN A 55 28.59 -21.11 0.77
N LYS A 56 29.57 -21.51 -0.04
CA LYS A 56 29.42 -21.95 -1.41
C LYS A 56 28.65 -23.27 -1.35
N SER A 57 27.36 -23.28 -1.69
CA SER A 57 26.60 -24.52 -1.79
C SER A 57 25.75 -24.56 -3.05
N ASN A 58 25.94 -25.65 -3.76
CA ASN A 58 25.36 -26.02 -5.03
C ASN A 58 23.84 -25.86 -5.07
N ALA A 59 23.37 -25.39 -6.23
CA ALA A 59 21.98 -25.36 -6.63
C ALA A 59 21.39 -26.78 -6.56
N ALA A 60 20.72 -27.09 -5.45
CA ALA A 60 19.81 -28.21 -5.39
C ALA A 60 18.53 -27.79 -6.11
N ALA A 61 18.12 -28.60 -7.08
CA ALA A 61 16.85 -28.49 -7.78
C ALA A 61 15.71 -28.62 -6.76
N GLN A 62 15.30 -27.49 -6.19
CA GLN A 62 14.17 -27.38 -5.28
C GLN A 62 12.90 -27.55 -6.11
N SER A 63 12.05 -28.49 -5.70
CA SER A 63 10.89 -28.97 -6.45
C SER A 63 10.08 -27.82 -7.07
N ASN A 64 10.12 -27.71 -8.39
CA ASN A 64 9.49 -26.67 -9.20
C ASN A 64 7.96 -26.58 -9.03
N SER A 65 7.33 -27.52 -8.31
CA SER A 65 5.88 -27.61 -8.14
C SER A 65 5.27 -26.43 -7.36
N ASP A 66 6.03 -25.77 -6.47
CA ASP A 66 5.51 -24.68 -5.63
C ASP A 66 5.60 -23.29 -6.30
N LEU A 67 6.63 -23.07 -7.13
CA LEU A 67 6.84 -21.76 -7.76
C LEU A 67 5.73 -21.39 -8.77
N SER A 68 5.09 -22.40 -9.36
CA SER A 68 3.96 -22.23 -10.29
C SER A 68 2.81 -21.41 -9.69
N TYR A 69 2.62 -21.48 -8.37
CA TYR A 69 1.62 -20.71 -7.63
C TYR A 69 1.78 -19.20 -7.86
N PHE A 70 3.03 -18.73 -7.82
CA PHE A 70 3.40 -17.31 -7.91
C PHE A 70 3.41 -16.77 -9.34
N ILE A 71 3.43 -17.63 -10.35
CA ILE A 71 3.38 -17.21 -11.74
C ILE A 71 1.97 -16.73 -12.10
N GLY A 72 1.86 -15.54 -12.69
CA GLY A 72 0.59 -14.95 -13.08
C GLY A 72 0.60 -13.42 -13.05
N THR A 73 -0.58 -12.85 -13.27
CA THR A 73 -0.83 -11.40 -13.15
C THR A 73 -1.63 -11.13 -11.89
N TYR A 74 -1.24 -10.09 -11.16
CA TYR A 74 -1.83 -9.71 -9.89
C TYR A 74 -2.20 -8.24 -9.93
N GLN A 75 -3.40 -7.93 -9.44
CA GLN A 75 -3.73 -6.59 -8.99
C GLN A 75 -3.13 -6.43 -7.60
N ILE A 76 -2.33 -5.39 -7.38
CA ILE A 76 -1.66 -5.16 -6.11
C ILE A 76 -2.09 -3.86 -5.47
N TRP A 77 -2.11 -3.83 -4.14
CA TRP A 77 -2.42 -2.63 -3.36
C TRP A 77 -1.66 -2.65 -2.05
N VAL A 78 -1.31 -1.46 -1.55
CA VAL A 78 -0.90 -1.33 -0.15
C VAL A 78 -2.18 -1.37 0.67
N PRO A 79 -2.32 -2.26 1.67
CA PRO A 79 -3.46 -2.20 2.58
C PRO A 79 -3.50 -0.81 3.22
N GLY A 80 -4.70 -0.23 3.29
CA GLY A 80 -4.89 1.07 3.93
C GLY A 80 -4.23 1.04 5.31
N THR A 81 -3.30 1.98 5.54
CA THR A 81 -2.49 2.00 6.75
C THR A 81 -2.58 3.37 7.38
N SER A 82 -2.60 3.35 8.71
CA SER A 82 -2.55 4.52 9.56
C SER A 82 -1.36 4.36 10.49
N TYR A 83 -0.43 5.30 10.48
CA TYR A 83 0.67 5.32 11.45
C TYR A 83 0.85 6.71 12.04
N THR A 84 1.39 6.78 13.25
CA THR A 84 1.62 8.06 13.93
C THR A 84 3.09 8.39 14.01
N THR A 85 3.45 9.64 13.78
CA THR A 85 4.77 10.18 14.10
C THR A 85 4.65 11.30 15.13
N PRO A 86 5.51 11.34 16.18
CA PRO A 86 5.52 12.46 17.11
C PRO A 86 6.08 13.72 16.44
N ASP A 87 5.38 14.84 16.66
CA ASP A 87 5.87 16.19 16.39
C ASP A 87 6.23 16.84 17.74
N TYR A 88 7.50 16.74 18.10
CA TYR A 88 8.02 17.27 19.36
C TYR A 88 7.98 18.79 19.43
N SER A 89 8.00 19.48 18.27
CA SER A 89 7.98 20.94 18.23
C SER A 89 6.62 21.51 18.63
N ASN A 90 5.55 20.79 18.29
CA ASN A 90 4.17 21.19 18.57
C ASN A 90 3.51 20.36 19.67
N ASN A 91 4.25 19.42 20.28
CA ASN A 91 3.76 18.47 21.29
C ASN A 91 2.50 17.71 20.83
N GLN A 92 2.50 17.22 19.59
CA GLN A 92 1.38 16.55 18.94
C GLN A 92 1.78 15.22 18.32
N LEU A 93 0.80 14.36 18.03
CA LEU A 93 0.97 13.16 17.20
C LEU A 93 0.35 13.41 15.83
N ILE A 94 1.15 13.26 14.77
CA ILE A 94 0.67 13.36 13.40
C ILE A 94 0.23 11.98 12.95
N ILE A 95 -1.06 11.81 12.59
CA ILE A 95 -1.58 10.59 11.98
C ILE A 95 -1.38 10.68 10.47
N HIS A 96 -0.58 9.76 9.92
CA HIS A 96 -0.43 9.54 8.50
C HIS A 96 -1.42 8.46 8.08
N ASN A 97 -2.38 8.83 7.23
CA ASN A 97 -3.31 7.89 6.63
C ASN A 97 -2.97 7.71 5.15
N SER A 98 -2.70 6.47 4.75
CA SER A 98 -2.69 6.09 3.34
C SER A 98 -3.96 5.29 3.08
N ALA A 99 -4.82 5.78 2.18
CA ALA A 99 -6.06 5.09 1.78
C ALA A 99 -5.80 3.78 0.98
N GLY A 100 -4.55 3.32 0.92
CA GLY A 100 -4.10 2.39 -0.10
C GLY A 100 -3.89 3.11 -1.43
N THR A 101 -3.35 2.41 -2.42
CA THR A 101 -2.99 2.98 -3.74
C THR A 101 -4.19 3.69 -4.41
N GLY A 102 -4.09 5.02 -4.56
CA GLY A 102 -5.03 5.87 -5.30
C GLY A 102 -4.77 5.90 -6.82
N LEU A 103 -5.80 6.33 -7.57
CA LEU A 103 -5.96 6.63 -9.03
C LEU A 103 -5.37 5.69 -10.10
N PHE A 104 -4.29 4.96 -9.84
CA PHE A 104 -3.78 3.90 -10.71
C PHE A 104 -3.77 2.57 -9.94
N PRO A 105 -4.57 1.56 -10.34
CA PRO A 105 -4.43 0.23 -9.76
C PRO A 105 -3.04 -0.30 -10.12
N GLY A 106 -2.21 -0.49 -9.09
CA GLY A 106 -0.92 -1.15 -9.24
C GLY A 106 -1.14 -2.57 -9.77
N GLY A 107 -0.22 -3.04 -10.59
CA GLY A 107 -0.29 -4.40 -11.14
C GLY A 107 1.09 -4.99 -11.35
N ILE A 108 1.21 -6.30 -11.16
CA ILE A 108 2.44 -7.02 -11.43
C ILE A 108 2.16 -8.33 -12.15
N LYS A 109 2.96 -8.63 -13.17
CA LYS A 109 3.03 -9.92 -13.82
C LYS A 109 4.35 -10.58 -13.48
N ILE A 110 4.29 -11.78 -12.91
CA ILE A 110 5.44 -12.64 -12.63
C ILE A 110 5.42 -13.77 -13.67
N ASN A 111 6.42 -13.83 -14.54
CA ASN A 111 6.50 -14.78 -15.64
C ASN A 111 7.34 -16.00 -15.24
N ALA A 112 6.99 -17.18 -15.78
CA ALA A 112 7.72 -18.44 -15.51
C ALA A 112 9.19 -18.41 -15.97
N ASN A 113 9.54 -17.54 -16.93
CA ASN A 113 10.89 -17.43 -17.48
C ASN A 113 11.88 -16.60 -16.62
N GLY A 114 11.58 -16.37 -15.34
CA GLY A 114 12.47 -15.59 -14.47
C GLY A 114 12.33 -14.07 -14.60
N THR A 115 11.29 -13.55 -15.25
CA THR A 115 11.08 -12.09 -15.44
C THR A 115 9.80 -11.60 -14.79
N TYR A 116 9.72 -10.28 -14.54
CA TYR A 116 8.49 -9.62 -14.09
C TYR A 116 8.27 -8.28 -14.79
N ILE A 117 7.01 -7.84 -14.79
CA ILE A 117 6.58 -6.50 -15.23
C ILE A 117 5.72 -5.92 -14.12
N TRP A 118 6.09 -4.78 -13.56
CA TRP A 118 5.39 -4.12 -12.47
C TRP A 118 5.00 -2.70 -12.88
N ASN A 119 3.70 -2.44 -13.00
CA ASN A 119 3.15 -1.09 -13.08
C ASN A 119 3.13 -0.47 -11.67
N SER A 120 4.22 0.22 -11.31
CA SER A 120 4.40 0.79 -9.97
C SER A 120 3.69 2.13 -9.86
N SER A 121 2.71 2.21 -8.95
CA SER A 121 2.05 3.46 -8.61
C SER A 121 2.97 4.41 -7.84
N TRP A 122 3.96 3.89 -7.12
CA TRP A 122 4.93 4.65 -6.34
C TRP A 122 5.96 5.33 -7.24
N ASP A 123 6.60 4.56 -8.12
CA ASP A 123 7.61 5.06 -9.07
C ASP A 123 6.97 5.76 -10.29
N LYS A 124 5.64 5.68 -10.42
CA LYS A 124 4.87 6.21 -11.55
C LYS A 124 5.37 5.73 -12.92
N LYS A 125 5.83 4.47 -13.00
CA LYS A 125 6.39 3.87 -14.21
C LYS A 125 6.21 2.35 -14.25
N ILE A 126 6.39 1.79 -15.44
CA ILE A 126 6.47 0.34 -15.64
C ILE A 126 7.92 -0.12 -15.44
N ILE A 127 8.12 -0.98 -14.46
CA ILE A 127 9.40 -1.61 -14.15
C ILE A 127 9.42 -3.00 -14.78
N ARG A 128 10.50 -3.33 -15.48
CA ARG A 128 10.73 -4.66 -16.04
C ARG A 128 12.03 -5.19 -15.47
N GLY A 129 12.01 -6.40 -14.93
CA GLY A 129 13.17 -6.95 -14.25
C GLY A 129 13.18 -8.47 -14.23
N LYS A 130 14.13 -9.02 -13.47
CA LYS A 130 14.29 -10.45 -13.25
C LYS A 130 13.94 -10.80 -11.82
N TRP A 131 13.41 -11.98 -11.61
CA TRP A 131 13.27 -12.54 -10.27
C TRP A 131 14.19 -13.74 -10.10
N ARG A 132 14.54 -14.04 -8.85
CA ARG A 132 15.31 -15.23 -8.46
C ARG A 132 14.58 -16.01 -7.39
N THR A 133 14.90 -17.28 -7.27
CA THR A 133 14.44 -18.09 -6.15
C THR A 133 15.24 -17.75 -4.89
N THR A 134 14.63 -17.97 -3.72
CA THR A 134 15.31 -17.84 -2.43
C THR A 134 15.26 -19.17 -1.67
N ASN A 135 16.09 -19.29 -0.64
CA ASN A 135 16.04 -20.43 0.30
C ASN A 135 14.95 -20.25 1.38
N ASN A 136 14.19 -19.16 1.35
CA ASN A 136 13.14 -18.86 2.32
C ASN A 136 11.80 -19.40 1.82
N LYS A 137 11.25 -20.39 2.52
CA LYS A 137 9.97 -21.02 2.19
C LYS A 137 8.78 -20.05 2.23
N ASN A 138 8.82 -19.03 3.07
CA ASN A 138 7.75 -18.04 3.18
C ASN A 138 7.79 -17.01 2.04
N TYR A 139 8.97 -16.83 1.43
CA TYR A 139 9.20 -15.87 0.35
C TYR A 139 10.07 -16.50 -0.76
N PRO A 140 9.55 -17.50 -1.48
CA PRO A 140 10.35 -18.30 -2.39
C PRO A 140 10.82 -17.55 -3.63
N ILE A 141 10.23 -16.38 -3.94
CA ILE A 141 10.63 -15.50 -5.05
C ILE A 141 11.13 -14.17 -4.51
N GLU A 142 12.18 -13.63 -5.13
CA GLU A 142 12.64 -12.26 -4.92
C GLU A 142 12.75 -11.53 -6.26
N LEU A 143 12.02 -10.42 -6.39
CA LEU A 143 12.04 -9.51 -7.52
C LEU A 143 13.28 -8.62 -7.39
N VAL A 144 14.22 -8.77 -8.30
CA VAL A 144 15.51 -8.05 -8.23
C VAL A 144 15.36 -6.64 -8.81
N LYS A 145 15.89 -5.64 -8.11
CA LYS A 145 15.89 -4.22 -8.53
C LYS A 145 14.53 -3.73 -9.02
N ALA A 146 13.48 -4.01 -8.25
CA ALA A 146 12.11 -3.64 -8.54
C ALA A 146 11.81 -2.18 -8.16
N GLN A 147 10.68 -1.93 -7.50
CA GLN A 147 10.29 -0.59 -7.07
C GLN A 147 11.39 0.05 -6.22
N GLU A 148 11.69 1.32 -6.50
CA GLU A 148 12.81 2.08 -5.89
C GLU A 148 14.20 1.47 -6.11
N GLY A 149 14.35 0.52 -7.05
CA GLY A 149 15.61 -0.21 -7.27
C GLY A 149 15.96 -1.22 -6.19
N LYS A 150 15.04 -1.50 -5.25
CA LYS A 150 15.23 -2.48 -4.16
C LYS A 150 14.88 -3.90 -4.60
N ASP A 151 15.35 -4.88 -3.85
CA ASP A 151 14.90 -6.26 -3.98
C ASP A 151 13.61 -6.46 -3.15
N TRP A 152 12.58 -7.08 -3.74
CA TRP A 152 11.28 -7.30 -3.11
C TRP A 152 10.95 -8.79 -3.02
N LYS A 153 10.60 -9.26 -1.84
CA LYS A 153 10.30 -10.66 -1.55
C LYS A 153 8.83 -10.96 -1.81
N THR A 154 8.53 -12.06 -2.48
CA THR A 154 7.17 -12.49 -2.81
C THR A 154 6.86 -13.80 -2.12
N GLY A 155 5.78 -13.81 -1.34
CA GLY A 155 5.30 -14.94 -0.53
C GLY A 155 3.80 -15.17 -0.68
N SER A 156 3.31 -16.32 -0.26
CA SER A 156 1.87 -16.61 -0.25
C SER A 156 1.20 -15.84 0.90
N SER A 157 -0.07 -15.49 0.73
CA SER A 157 -0.87 -14.87 1.80
C SER A 157 -1.86 -15.87 2.39
N ASN A 158 -2.10 -15.77 3.69
CA ASN A 158 -3.21 -16.45 4.38
C ASN A 158 -4.46 -15.55 4.50
N THR A 159 -4.39 -14.30 4.03
CA THR A 159 -5.49 -13.35 4.09
C THR A 159 -6.53 -13.66 3.00
N ALA A 160 -7.80 -13.76 3.39
CA ALA A 160 -8.89 -14.02 2.44
C ALA A 160 -8.91 -13.01 1.29
N GLY A 161 -8.99 -13.50 0.05
CA GLY A 161 -8.99 -12.66 -1.15
C GLY A 161 -7.62 -12.11 -1.58
N VAL A 162 -6.55 -12.40 -0.83
CA VAL A 162 -5.16 -12.07 -1.17
C VAL A 162 -4.45 -13.37 -1.56
N SER A 163 -3.79 -13.38 -2.71
CA SER A 163 -3.03 -14.54 -3.19
C SER A 163 -1.56 -14.45 -2.78
N ILE A 164 -0.95 -13.29 -2.97
CA ILE A 164 0.48 -13.07 -2.69
C ILE A 164 0.69 -11.83 -1.83
N ILE A 165 1.82 -11.80 -1.12
CA ILE A 165 2.40 -10.62 -0.48
C ILE A 165 3.71 -10.29 -1.18
N ILE A 166 3.97 -9.00 -1.43
CA ILE A 166 5.25 -8.51 -1.96
C ILE A 166 5.82 -7.53 -0.94
N TRP A 167 7.00 -7.78 -0.39
CA TRP A 167 7.53 -7.12 0.81
C TRP A 167 9.01 -6.76 0.68
N ASP A 168 9.40 -5.53 1.04
CA ASP A 168 10.80 -5.05 0.97
C ASP A 168 11.55 -5.09 2.31
N GLY A 169 10.90 -5.52 3.39
CA GLY A 169 11.43 -5.40 4.76
C GLY A 169 10.61 -4.43 5.63
N TYR A 170 9.96 -3.43 5.02
CA TYR A 170 9.24 -2.37 5.72
C TYR A 170 7.82 -2.21 5.20
N THR A 171 7.67 -2.16 3.87
CA THR A 171 6.41 -1.97 3.18
C THR A 171 6.00 -3.27 2.51
N TRP A 172 4.70 -3.54 2.46
CA TRP A 172 4.17 -4.66 1.70
C TRP A 172 2.98 -4.27 0.83
N TYR A 173 2.85 -4.99 -0.27
CA TYR A 173 1.66 -5.02 -1.11
C TYR A 173 0.93 -6.34 -0.90
N ASN A 174 -0.38 -6.27 -0.84
CA ASN A 174 -1.25 -7.40 -1.08
C ASN A 174 -1.43 -7.57 -2.59
N GLY A 175 -1.45 -8.80 -3.08
CA GLY A 175 -1.70 -9.11 -4.48
C GLY A 175 -2.84 -10.11 -4.64
N LYS A 176 -3.87 -9.75 -5.40
CA LYS A 176 -4.96 -10.64 -5.81
C LYS A 176 -4.70 -11.11 -7.23
N LYS A 177 -4.68 -12.42 -7.44
CA LYS A 177 -4.49 -13.00 -8.78
C LYS A 177 -5.66 -12.62 -9.69
N ILE A 178 -5.33 -12.09 -10.86
CA ILE A 178 -6.29 -11.82 -11.94
C ILE A 178 -6.38 -13.10 -12.77
N LYS A 179 -7.59 -13.61 -12.95
CA LYS A 179 -7.85 -14.82 -13.74
C LYS A 179 -7.49 -14.61 -15.21
#